data_AF-A0A924GKI1-F1
#
_entry.id   AF-A0A924GKI1-F1
#
_cell.length_a   1.000
_cell.length_b   1.000
_cell.length_c   1.000
_cell.angle_alpha   90.00
_cell.angle_beta   90.00
_cell.angle_gamma   90.00
#
_symmetry.space_group_name_H-M   'P 1'
#
loop_
_entity.id
_entity.type
_entity.pdbx_description
1 polymer ?
#
loop_
_entity_poly.entity_id
_entity_poly.type
_entity_poly.pdbx_seq_one_letter_code
_entity_poly.pdbx_strand_id
1 'polypeptide(L)'
;MQIANAGNSDRRRFSAQALQLAQMLHDWDPIGVYGGDDPNPSPDEYDDLVSPILTALRANPDPTSLARQLREVLSSDYGLSDVVNIDEFAERVVAWSIAKWDESNS
;
A
#
# COMPACT_ATOMS: atom_id res chain seq x y z
N MET A 1 -5.06 16.08 9.06
CA MET A 1 -5.89 15.00 8.49
C MET A 1 -5.46 13.73 9.17
N GLN A 2 -6.38 13.01 9.81
CA GLN A 2 -6.08 11.74 10.47
C GLN A 2 -6.52 10.66 9.49
N ILE A 3 -5.56 10.05 8.78
CA ILE A 3 -5.84 9.18 7.62
C ILE A 3 -5.98 7.70 8.05
N ALA A 4 -5.32 7.28 9.14
CA ALA A 4 -5.48 5.94 9.70
C ALA A 4 -6.78 5.81 10.50
N ASN A 5 -7.75 5.07 9.97
CA ASN A 5 -9.00 4.72 10.64
C ASN A 5 -9.03 3.22 10.87
N ALA A 6 -9.13 2.77 12.13
CA ALA A 6 -9.01 1.36 12.54
C ALA A 6 -9.99 0.38 11.85
N GLY A 7 -11.02 0.90 11.17
CA GLY A 7 -11.92 0.09 10.33
C GLY A 7 -11.32 -0.40 9.01
N ASN A 8 -10.17 0.13 8.58
CA ASN A 8 -9.50 -0.27 7.32
C ASN A 8 -8.65 -1.54 7.45
N SER A 9 -8.41 -2.07 8.65
CA SER A 9 -7.50 -3.22 8.86
C SER A 9 -8.21 -4.58 8.93
N ASP A 10 -9.55 -4.64 8.86
CA ASP A 10 -10.26 -5.94 8.86
C ASP A 10 -10.19 -6.62 7.49
N ARG A 11 -9.14 -7.44 7.29
CA ARG A 11 -8.92 -8.24 6.06
C ARG A 11 -10.12 -9.03 5.59
N ARG A 12 -11.05 -9.42 6.48
CA ARG A 12 -12.25 -10.18 6.10
C ARG A 12 -13.18 -9.39 5.18
N ARG A 13 -13.00 -8.06 5.10
CA ARG A 13 -13.78 -7.16 4.24
C ARG A 13 -13.03 -6.77 2.97
N PHE A 14 -11.80 -7.24 2.77
CA PHE A 14 -11.01 -6.90 1.60
C PHE A 14 -11.60 -7.58 0.36
N SER A 15 -11.67 -6.82 -0.73
CA SER A 15 -11.88 -7.39 -2.06
C SER A 15 -10.63 -8.19 -2.48
N ALA A 16 -10.74 -9.01 -3.53
CA ALA A 16 -9.59 -9.71 -4.09
C ALA A 16 -8.45 -8.75 -4.49
N GLN A 17 -8.79 -7.56 -5.01
CA GLN A 17 -7.82 -6.52 -5.34
C GLN A 17 -7.15 -5.93 -4.09
N ALA A 18 -7.91 -5.71 -3.02
CA ALA A 18 -7.37 -5.22 -1.75
C ALA A 18 -6.43 -6.25 -1.10
N LEU A 19 -6.76 -7.54 -1.16
CA LEU A 19 -5.87 -8.61 -0.69
C LEU A 19 -4.57 -8.70 -1.51
N GLN A 20 -4.64 -8.53 -2.83
CA GLN A 20 -3.44 -8.49 -3.68
C GLN A 20 -2.57 -7.28 -3.34
N LEU A 21 -3.16 -6.10 -3.16
CA LEU A 21 -2.39 -4.91 -2.76
C LEU A 21 -1.78 -5.07 -1.37
N ALA A 22 -2.51 -5.66 -0.41
CA ALA A 22 -1.98 -5.98 0.92
C ALA A 22 -0.76 -6.91 0.82
N GLN A 23 -0.80 -7.92 -0.06
CA GLN A 23 0.36 -8.77 -0.33
C GLN A 23 1.52 -7.99 -0.95
N MET A 24 1.27 -7.09 -1.91
CA MET A 24 2.32 -6.26 -2.51
C MET A 24 3.01 -5.36 -1.49
N LEU A 25 2.25 -4.81 -0.53
CA LEU A 25 2.78 -4.01 0.59
C LEU A 25 3.61 -4.88 1.54
N HIS A 26 3.09 -6.05 1.89
CA HIS A 26 3.82 -7.05 2.68
C HIS A 26 5.17 -7.42 2.05
N ASP A 27 5.19 -7.64 0.72
CA ASP A 27 6.43 -7.99 0.01
C ASP A 27 7.41 -6.82 -0.12
N TRP A 28 6.91 -5.58 -0.08
CA TRP A 28 7.76 -4.39 -0.09
C TRP A 28 8.37 -4.10 1.28
N ASP A 29 7.61 -4.31 2.35
CA ASP A 29 8.04 -4.24 3.75
C ASP A 29 8.86 -2.97 4.10
N PRO A 30 8.31 -1.76 3.92
CA PRO A 30 9.06 -0.51 4.10
C PRO A 30 9.59 -0.28 5.53
N ILE A 31 8.99 -0.91 6.55
CA ILE A 31 9.45 -0.84 7.95
C ILE A 31 10.48 -1.95 8.25
N GLY A 32 10.48 -3.05 7.47
CA GLY A 32 11.33 -4.22 7.73
C GLY A 32 10.76 -5.17 8.79
N VAL A 33 9.43 -5.19 8.97
CA VAL A 33 8.73 -6.00 9.98
C VAL A 33 8.78 -7.49 9.63
N TYR A 34 8.76 -7.86 8.35
CA TYR A 34 8.70 -9.24 7.88
C TYR A 34 10.09 -9.84 7.58
N GLY A 35 11.11 -9.01 7.41
CA GLY A 35 12.51 -9.44 7.26
C GLY A 35 13.33 -9.46 8.55
N GLY A 36 12.75 -9.00 9.68
CA GLY A 36 13.45 -8.81 10.96
C GLY A 36 13.44 -10.02 11.89
N ASP A 37 13.91 -9.80 13.12
CA ASP A 37 14.00 -10.80 14.20
C ASP A 37 12.66 -11.06 14.92
N ASP A 38 11.56 -10.43 14.48
CA ASP A 38 10.24 -10.69 15.07
C ASP A 38 9.80 -12.13 14.72
N PRO A 39 9.63 -13.02 15.71
CA PRO A 39 9.22 -14.39 15.44
C PRO A 39 7.74 -14.51 15.00
N ASN A 40 6.94 -13.46 15.13
CA ASN A 40 5.54 -13.46 14.73
C ASN A 40 5.07 -12.04 14.34
N PRO A 41 5.57 -11.50 13.21
CA PRO A 41 5.17 -10.18 12.74
C PRO A 41 3.68 -10.13 12.45
N SER A 42 3.04 -9.01 12.77
CA SER A 42 1.60 -8.85 12.53
C SER A 42 1.33 -8.92 11.03
N PRO A 43 0.48 -9.84 10.54
CA PRO A 43 0.30 -10.02 9.11
C PRO A 43 -0.36 -8.81 8.45
N ASP A 44 -1.05 -7.96 9.22
CA ASP A 44 -1.87 -6.80 8.82
C ASP A 44 -1.19 -5.43 8.99
N GLU A 45 0.13 -5.39 9.22
CA GLU A 45 0.91 -4.18 9.52
C GLU A 45 0.65 -3.00 8.55
N TYR A 46 0.45 -3.31 7.26
CA TYR A 46 0.27 -2.32 6.21
C TYR A 46 -1.16 -2.21 5.66
N ASP A 47 -2.13 -2.87 6.30
CA ASP A 47 -3.50 -2.96 5.77
C ASP A 47 -4.24 -1.62 5.74
N ASP A 48 -3.87 -0.70 6.63
CA ASP A 48 -4.43 0.65 6.68
C ASP A 48 -4.05 1.50 5.46
N LEU A 49 -2.94 1.20 4.77
CA LEU A 49 -2.51 1.83 3.52
C LEU A 49 -3.31 1.37 2.29
N VAL A 50 -3.92 0.19 2.35
CA VAL A 50 -4.58 -0.45 1.19
C VAL A 50 -5.71 0.43 0.64
N SER A 51 -6.60 0.92 1.50
CA SER A 51 -7.75 1.73 1.09
C SER A 51 -7.36 3.13 0.57
N PRO A 52 -6.45 3.88 1.22
CA PRO A 52 -5.88 5.11 0.67
C PRO A 52 -5.25 4.93 -0.71
N ILE A 53 -4.43 3.90 -0.90
CA ILE A 53 -3.76 3.63 -2.19
C ILE A 53 -4.79 3.30 -3.28
N LEU A 54 -5.75 2.40 -3.01
CA LEU A 54 -6.81 2.08 -3.98
C LEU A 54 -7.64 3.31 -4.35
N THR A 55 -7.85 4.23 -3.42
CA THR A 55 -8.56 5.48 -3.67
C THR A 55 -7.74 6.43 -4.53
N ALA A 56 -6.45 6.59 -4.24
CA ALA A 56 -5.54 7.40 -5.05
C ALA A 56 -5.46 6.87 -6.49
N LEU A 57 -5.29 5.56 -6.66
CA LEU A 57 -5.27 4.91 -7.96
C LEU A 57 -6.55 5.22 -8.74
N ARG A 58 -7.73 4.99 -8.15
CA ARG A 58 -9.02 5.22 -8.83
C ARG A 58 -9.20 6.67 -9.28
N ALA A 59 -8.66 7.62 -8.53
CA ALA A 59 -8.72 9.03 -8.88
C ALA A 59 -7.73 9.38 -10.01
N ASN A 60 -6.49 8.88 -9.92
CA ASN A 60 -5.46 9.09 -10.92
C ASN A 60 -4.34 8.03 -10.77
N PRO A 61 -4.24 7.04 -11.68
CA PRO A 61 -3.20 6.01 -11.62
C PRO A 61 -1.87 6.56 -12.16
N ASP A 62 -1.21 7.43 -11.39
CA ASP A 62 0.08 8.06 -11.73
C ASP A 62 1.18 7.68 -10.71
N PRO A 63 2.31 7.07 -11.15
CA PRO A 63 3.35 6.61 -10.25
C PRO A 63 4.00 7.72 -9.44
N THR A 64 4.25 8.89 -10.07
CA THR A 64 4.91 10.02 -9.40
C THR A 64 4.04 10.58 -8.26
N SER A 65 2.74 10.75 -8.53
CA SER A 65 1.78 11.22 -7.55
C SER A 65 1.57 10.22 -6.42
N LEU A 66 1.56 8.92 -6.72
CA LEU A 66 1.45 7.87 -5.70
C LEU A 66 2.71 7.81 -4.83
N ALA A 67 3.90 7.84 -5.42
CA ALA A 67 5.17 7.83 -4.70
C ALA A 67 5.30 9.04 -3.75
N ARG A 68 4.83 10.23 -4.17
CA ARG A 68 4.78 11.41 -3.29
C ARG A 68 3.85 11.20 -2.09
N GLN A 69 2.63 10.69 -2.32
CA GLN A 69 1.67 10.42 -1.24
C GLN A 69 2.20 9.37 -0.27
N LEU A 70 2.84 8.31 -0.76
CA LEU A 70 3.47 7.30 0.08
C LEU A 70 4.58 7.88 0.95
N ARG A 71 5.46 8.73 0.40
CA ARG A 71 6.48 9.44 1.21
C ARG A 71 5.85 10.28 2.32
N GLU A 72 4.79 11.01 2.01
CA GLU A 72 4.10 11.86 2.98
C GLU A 72 3.48 11.01 4.11
N VAL A 73 2.76 9.94 3.77
CA VAL A 73 2.13 9.04 4.76
C VAL A 73 3.18 8.32 5.59
N LEU A 74 4.20 7.72 4.97
CA LEU A 74 5.25 7.00 5.69
C LEU A 74 6.03 7.94 6.62
N SER A 75 6.31 9.17 6.20
CA SER A 75 6.97 10.14 7.07
C SER A 75 6.08 10.65 8.20
N SER A 76 4.78 10.88 7.96
CA SER A 76 3.89 11.53 8.93
C SER A 76 3.22 10.56 9.90
N ASP A 77 2.77 9.41 9.39
CA ASP A 77 2.01 8.44 10.18
C ASP A 77 2.94 7.34 10.75
N TYR A 78 4.03 6.99 10.05
CA TYR A 78 4.98 5.95 10.48
C TYR A 78 6.34 6.48 10.94
N GLY A 79 6.62 7.78 10.75
CA GLY A 79 7.91 8.38 11.10
C GLY A 79 9.09 7.92 10.24
N LEU A 80 8.84 7.31 9.07
CA LEU A 80 9.87 6.81 8.16
C LEU A 80 10.22 7.84 7.10
N SER A 81 11.39 8.46 7.20
CA SER A 81 11.85 9.50 6.26
C SER A 81 12.80 8.99 5.16
N ASP A 82 13.43 7.83 5.36
CA ASP A 82 14.49 7.31 4.47
C ASP A 82 14.13 5.97 3.81
N VAL A 83 12.84 5.76 3.53
CA VAL A 83 12.37 4.51 2.89
C VAL A 83 12.89 4.42 1.44
N VAL A 84 13.59 3.33 1.14
CA VAL A 84 14.12 3.03 -0.18
C VAL A 84 13.05 2.43 -1.11
N ASN A 85 13.27 2.53 -2.42
CA ASN A 85 12.45 1.89 -3.46
C ASN A 85 10.97 2.31 -3.51
N ILE A 86 10.59 3.45 -2.89
CA ILE A 86 9.21 3.97 -2.97
C ILE A 86 8.77 4.16 -4.43
N ASP A 87 9.64 4.73 -5.28
CA ASP A 87 9.29 5.00 -6.67
C ASP A 87 9.05 3.70 -7.45
N GLU A 88 9.92 2.70 -7.28
CA GLU A 88 9.76 1.37 -7.88
C GLU A 88 8.46 0.69 -7.42
N PHE A 89 8.15 0.77 -6.12
CA PHE A 89 6.91 0.23 -5.57
C PHE A 89 5.68 0.93 -6.18
N ALA A 90 5.71 2.26 -6.28
CA ALA A 90 4.62 3.03 -6.87
C ALA A 90 4.41 2.69 -8.35
N GLU A 91 5.48 2.56 -9.13
CA GLU A 91 5.42 2.12 -10.53
C GLU A 91 4.78 0.73 -10.65
N ARG A 92 5.21 -0.23 -9.82
CA ARG A 92 4.68 -1.59 -9.80
C ARG A 92 3.19 -1.62 -9.47
N VAL A 93 2.77 -0.86 -8.46
CA VAL A 93 1.35 -0.78 -8.03
C VAL A 93 0.48 -0.14 -9.12
N VAL A 94 0.95 0.94 -9.75
CA VAL A 94 0.19 1.58 -10.83
C VAL A 94 0.05 0.65 -12.02
N ALA A 95 1.15 0.01 -12.47
CA ALA A 95 1.11 -0.94 -13.58
C ALA A 95 0.14 -2.11 -13.31
N TRP A 96 0.18 -2.68 -12.09
CA TRP A 96 -0.78 -3.69 -11.66
C TRP A 96 -2.23 -3.20 -11.72
N SER A 97 -2.50 -1.98 -11.25
CA SER A 97 -3.86 -1.43 -11.21
C SER A 97 -4.48 -1.25 -12.59
N ILE A 98 -3.70 -0.77 -13.55
CA ILE A 98 -4.12 -0.58 -14.94
C ILE A 98 -4.51 -1.93 -15.55
N ALA A 99 -3.65 -2.94 -15.41
CA ALA A 99 -3.94 -4.30 -15.90
C ALA A 99 -5.23 -4.87 -15.28
N LYS A 100 -5.46 -4.63 -13.98
CA LYS A 100 -6.66 -5.14 -13.28
C LYS A 100 -7.96 -4.44 -13.69
N TRP A 101 -7.91 -3.17 -14.03
CA TRP A 101 -9.10 -2.46 -14.50
C TRP A 101 -9.42 -2.74 -15.96
N ASP A 102 -8.41 -2.97 -16.80
CA ASP A 102 -8.61 -3.45 -18.16
C ASP A 102 -9.30 -4.83 -18.17
N GLU A 103 -8.87 -5.75 -17.30
CA GLU A 103 -9.54 -7.06 -17.09
C GLU A 103 -10.99 -6.93 -16.61
N SER A 104 -11.33 -5.87 -15.87
CA SER A 104 -12.68 -5.65 -15.33
C SER A 104 -13.63 -5.00 -16.34
N ASN A 105 -13.09 -4.40 -17.41
CA ASN A 105 -13.84 -3.71 -18.48
C ASN A 105 -13.88 -4.51 -19.79
N SER A 106 -13.31 -5.72 -19.83
CA SER A 106 -13.29 -6.65 -20.98
C SER A 106 -14.33 -7.75 -20.81
#